data_AF-X1BNN2-F1
#
_entry.id   AF-X1BNN2-F1
#
_cell.length_a   1.000
_cell.length_b   1.000
_cell.length_c   1.000
_cell.angle_alpha   90.00
_cell.angle_beta   90.00
_cell.angle_gamma   90.00
#
_symmetry.space_group_name_H-M   'P 1'
#
loop_
_entity.id
_entity.type
_entity.pdbx_description
1 polymer ?
#
loop_
_entity_poly.entity_id
_entity_poly.type
_entity_poly.pdbx_seq_one_letter_code
_entity_poly.pdbx_strand_id
1 'polypeptide(L)'
;MTIEKGKVYRIKGSSQYFLMKYGSANPEILIEEALDYHTTFSPPTFLFQGRALAEGVPIDGNTYYGHIKGQGEFVHESELEEIL
;
A
#
# COMPACT_ATOMS: atom_id res chain seq x y z
N MET A 1 4.29 -12.03 -9.22
CA MET A 1 4.10 -12.47 -7.82
C MET A 1 2.62 -12.39 -7.54
N THR A 2 2.02 -13.43 -6.96
CA THR A 2 0.61 -13.38 -6.58
C THR A 2 0.53 -12.85 -5.15
N ILE A 3 -0.19 -11.75 -4.92
CA ILE A 3 -0.37 -11.19 -3.58
C ILE A 3 -1.52 -11.92 -2.89
N GLU A 4 -1.28 -12.40 -1.68
CA GLU A 4 -2.20 -13.25 -0.92
C GLU A 4 -2.88 -12.48 0.21
N LYS A 5 -4.20 -12.66 0.32
CA LYS A 5 -4.98 -12.20 1.47
C LYS A 5 -4.52 -12.91 2.74
N GLY A 6 -4.41 -12.16 3.83
CA GLY A 6 -3.99 -12.65 5.15
C GLY A 6 -2.48 -12.79 5.31
N LYS A 7 -1.69 -12.43 4.28
CA LYS A 7 -0.23 -12.47 4.32
C LYS A 7 0.34 -11.07 4.60
N VAL A 8 1.44 -11.04 5.35
CA VAL A 8 2.19 -9.82 5.63
C VAL A 8 3.26 -9.63 4.55
N TYR A 9 3.35 -8.43 4.03
CA TYR A 9 4.34 -8.00 3.06
C TYR A 9 5.09 -6.79 3.59
N ARG A 10 6.26 -6.51 3.04
CA ARG A 10 6.98 -5.27 3.29
C ARG A 10 6.73 -4.29 2.16
N ILE A 11 6.55 -3.01 2.49
CA ILE A 11 6.59 -1.95 1.49
C ILE A 11 8.03 -1.73 1.05
N LYS A 12 8.28 -1.84 -0.26
CA LYS A 12 9.59 -1.65 -0.87
C LYS A 12 9.85 -0.19 -1.23
N GLY A 13 11.12 0.18 -1.34
CA GLY A 13 11.55 1.52 -1.74
C GLY A 13 11.72 2.49 -0.57
N SER A 14 11.65 3.80 -0.83
CA SER A 14 11.97 4.85 0.16
C SER A 14 10.85 5.88 0.27
N SER A 15 9.60 5.41 0.42
CA SER A 15 8.42 6.27 0.53
C SER A 15 8.53 7.25 1.70
N GLN A 16 8.45 8.54 1.40
CA GLN A 16 8.48 9.59 2.41
C GLN A 16 7.16 9.63 3.17
N TYR A 17 6.04 9.32 2.51
CA TYR A 17 4.74 9.19 3.15
C TYR A 17 4.77 8.15 4.27
N PHE A 18 5.25 6.93 3.99
CA PHE A 18 5.29 5.88 5.00
C PHE A 18 6.27 6.23 6.12
N LEU A 19 7.42 6.84 5.79
CA LEU A 19 8.38 7.31 6.79
C LEU A 19 7.77 8.34 7.73
N MET A 20 7.07 9.35 7.20
CA MET A 20 6.42 10.39 8.01
C MET A 20 5.26 9.85 8.85
N LYS A 21 4.46 8.95 8.29
CA LYS A 21 3.24 8.44 8.95
C LYS A 21 3.53 7.36 9.99
N TYR A 22 4.48 6.45 9.70
CA TYR A 22 4.72 5.25 10.50
C TYR A 22 6.10 5.18 11.13
N GLY A 23 6.99 6.13 10.84
CA GLY A 23 8.37 6.15 11.31
C GLY A 23 9.30 5.17 10.58
N SER A 24 8.85 4.58 9.46
CA SER A 24 9.65 3.69 8.61
C SER A 24 9.24 3.90 7.15
N ALA A 25 10.21 3.98 6.24
CA ALA A 25 9.92 4.01 4.80
C ALA A 25 9.48 2.64 4.26
N ASN A 26 9.73 1.57 5.03
CA ASN A 26 9.47 0.18 4.69
C ASN A 26 8.64 -0.53 5.77
N PRO A 27 7.44 -0.02 6.10
CA PRO A 27 6.59 -0.69 7.05
C PRO A 27 6.11 -2.05 6.52
N GLU A 28 5.68 -2.91 7.44
CA GLU A 28 5.00 -4.16 7.11
C GLU A 28 3.49 -3.91 7.04
N ILE A 29 2.85 -4.49 6.03
CA ILE A 29 1.42 -4.38 5.76
C ILE A 29 0.80 -5.78 5.74
N LEU A 30 -0.28 -5.97 6.50
CA LEU A 30 -1.13 -7.15 6.40
C LEU A 30 -2.18 -6.92 5.31
N ILE A 31 -2.13 -7.68 4.22
CA ILE A 31 -3.07 -7.54 3.11
C ILE A 31 -4.41 -8.21 3.47
N GLU A 32 -5.51 -7.47 3.38
CA GLU A 32 -6.85 -7.99 3.65
C GLU A 32 -7.61 -8.35 2.37
N GLU A 33 -7.35 -7.65 1.27
CA GLU A 33 -8.05 -7.87 0.01
C GLU A 33 -7.36 -7.16 -1.17
N ALA A 34 -7.56 -7.72 -2.36
CA ALA A 34 -7.35 -6.99 -3.60
C ALA A 34 -8.56 -6.08 -3.82
N LEU A 35 -8.35 -4.77 -3.84
CA LEU A 35 -9.41 -3.78 -4.00
C LEU A 35 -8.96 -2.72 -4.98
N ASP A 36 -9.87 -2.36 -5.88
CA ASP A 36 -9.67 -1.28 -6.83
C ASP A 36 -9.94 0.08 -6.17
N TYR A 37 -8.89 0.89 -6.11
CA TYR A 37 -8.94 2.24 -5.55
C TYR A 37 -9.72 3.23 -6.44
N HIS A 38 -9.99 2.93 -7.72
CA HIS A 38 -10.81 3.78 -8.58
C HIS A 38 -12.30 3.71 -8.25
N THR A 39 -12.74 2.57 -7.72
CA THR A 39 -14.16 2.28 -7.45
C THR A 39 -14.48 2.26 -5.96
N THR A 40 -13.47 2.13 -5.10
CA THR A 40 -13.62 2.13 -3.64
C THR A 40 -13.42 3.54 -3.07
N PHE A 41 -14.50 4.23 -2.70
CA PHE A 41 -14.42 5.57 -2.11
C PHE A 41 -14.23 5.52 -0.59
N SER A 42 -13.01 5.76 -0.12
CA SER A 42 -12.67 5.78 1.30
C SER A 42 -11.55 6.79 1.59
N PRO A 43 -11.37 7.25 2.85
CA PRO A 43 -10.24 8.12 3.19
C PRO A 43 -8.86 7.55 2.78
N PRO A 44 -8.55 6.25 2.99
CA PRO A 44 -7.33 5.63 2.47
C PRO A 44 -7.16 5.74 0.95
N THR A 45 -8.24 5.67 0.18
CA THR A 45 -8.21 5.83 -1.28
C THR A 45 -7.67 7.19 -1.70
N PHE A 46 -8.16 8.27 -1.09
CA PHE A 46 -7.73 9.62 -1.43
C PHE A 46 -6.26 9.86 -1.04
N LEU A 47 -5.83 9.30 0.09
CA LEU A 47 -4.44 9.34 0.52
C LEU A 47 -3.52 8.61 -0.46
N PHE A 48 -3.93 7.43 -0.93
CA PHE A 48 -3.19 6.68 -1.94
C PHE A 48 -3.10 7.45 -3.25
N GLN A 49 -4.19 8.02 -3.76
CA GLN A 49 -4.17 8.82 -5.00
C GLN A 49 -3.19 10.00 -4.91
N GLY A 50 -3.23 10.76 -3.82
CA GLY A 50 -2.31 11.88 -3.59
C GLY A 50 -0.85 11.42 -3.50
N ARG A 51 -0.60 10.34 -2.74
CA ARG A 51 0.74 9.76 -2.59
C ARG A 51 1.27 9.20 -3.90
N ALA A 52 0.46 8.47 -4.67
CA ALA A 52 0.86 7.86 -5.92
C ALA A 52 1.35 8.91 -6.92
N LEU A 53 0.63 10.05 -7.02
CA LEU A 53 1.07 11.18 -7.83
C LEU A 53 2.35 11.84 -7.30
N ALA A 54 2.47 12.01 -5.99
CA ALA A 54 3.63 12.66 -5.38
C ALA A 54 4.91 11.81 -5.42
N GLU A 55 4.79 10.49 -5.29
CA GLU A 55 5.90 9.55 -5.20
C GLU A 55 6.14 8.78 -6.52
N GLY A 56 5.33 9.04 -7.55
CA GLY A 56 5.45 8.38 -8.86
C GLY A 56 5.10 6.90 -8.84
N VAL A 57 4.16 6.49 -7.97
CA VAL A 57 3.63 5.12 -7.97
C VAL A 57 2.74 4.94 -9.21
N PRO A 58 2.83 3.80 -9.92
CA PRO A 58 1.93 3.51 -11.02
C PRO A 58 0.46 3.63 -10.63
N ILE A 59 -0.34 4.14 -11.57
CA ILE A 59 -1.80 4.28 -11.44
C ILE A 59 -2.54 3.16 -12.18
N ASP A 60 -1.81 2.35 -12.95
CA ASP A 60 -2.26 1.15 -13.62
C ASP A 60 -1.72 -0.09 -12.89
N GLY A 61 -2.52 -1.15 -12.83
CA GLY A 61 -2.18 -2.40 -12.16
C GLY A 61 -3.09 -2.70 -10.98
N ASN A 62 -2.75 -3.74 -10.22
CA ASN A 62 -3.56 -4.17 -9.09
C ASN A 62 -3.23 -3.37 -7.83
N THR A 63 -4.26 -2.90 -7.15
CA THR A 63 -4.15 -2.34 -5.80
C THR A 63 -4.69 -3.28 -4.74
N TYR A 64 -4.14 -3.16 -3.55
CA TYR A 64 -4.48 -3.98 -2.39
C TYR A 64 -4.76 -3.07 -1.21
N TYR A 65 -5.74 -3.49 -0.41
CA TYR A 65 -6.03 -2.87 0.86
C TYR A 65 -5.50 -3.74 1.99
N GLY A 66 -4.92 -3.10 3.00
CA GLY A 66 -4.36 -3.77 4.15
C GLY A 66 -4.13 -2.82 5.32
N HIS A 67 -3.52 -3.33 6.39
CA HIS A 67 -3.27 -2.55 7.60
C HIS A 67 -1.80 -2.46 7.94
N ILE A 68 -1.37 -1.25 8.26
CA ILE A 68 -0.06 -0.94 8.83
C ILE A 68 -0.29 -0.40 10.23
N LYS A 69 0.18 -1.13 11.25
CA LYS A 69 -0.04 -0.77 12.68
C LYS A 69 -1.52 -0.48 13.00
N GLY A 70 -2.45 -1.24 12.39
CA GLY A 70 -3.89 -1.11 12.57
C GLY A 70 -4.56 0.06 11.81
N GLN A 71 -3.83 0.75 10.94
CA GLN A 71 -4.38 1.78 10.06
C GLN A 71 -4.48 1.25 8.63
N GLY A 72 -5.65 1.46 8.01
CA GLY A 72 -5.93 1.00 6.65
C GLY A 72 -5.20 1.80 5.58
N GLU A 73 -4.59 1.10 4.64
CA GLU A 73 -3.77 1.63 3.55
C GLU A 73 -4.10 0.96 2.23
N PHE A 74 -4.02 1.75 1.15
CA PHE A 74 -3.97 1.24 -0.22
C PHE A 74 -2.52 1.23 -0.71
N VAL A 75 -2.16 0.15 -1.37
CA VAL A 75 -0.82 -0.06 -1.92
C VAL A 75 -0.92 -0.67 -3.31
N HIS A 76 -0.02 -0.28 -4.20
CA HIS A 76 0.09 -0.88 -5.52
C HIS A 76 0.93 -2.16 -5.46
N GLU A 77 0.66 -3.15 -6.32
CA GLU A 77 1.45 -4.40 -6.37
C GLU A 77 2.95 -4.14 -6.57
N SER A 78 3.30 -3.09 -7.29
CA SER A 78 4.69 -2.70 -7.50
C SER A 78 5.35 -2.15 -6.24
N GLU A 79 4.68 -2.06 -5.10
CA GLU A 79 5.24 -1.57 -3.84
C GLU A 79 5.47 -2.71 -2.84
N LEU A 80 5.03 -3.93 -3.15
CA LEU A 80 5.10 -5.05 -2.22
C LEU A 80 6.32 -5.93 -2.52
N GLU A 81 6.98 -6.36 -1.44
CA GLU A 81 8.00 -7.42 -1.46
C GLU A 81 7.68 -8.47 -0.38
N GLU A 82 8.02 -9.74 -0.65
CA GLU A 82 7.84 -10.81 0.32
C GLU A 82 8.87 -10.75 1.43
N ILE A 83 8.42 -11.05 2.65
CA ILE A 83 9.27 -11.23 3.81
C ILE A 83 9.65 -12.73 3.84
N LEU A 84 10.95 -13.01 3.78
CA LEU A 84 11.51 -14.37 3.91
C LEU A 84 11.43 -14.90 5.34
#